data_AF-A0A9P0GUP8-F1
#
_entry.id   AF-A0A9P0GUP8-F1
#
_cell.length_a   1.000
_cell.length_b   1.000
_cell.length_c   1.000
_cell.angle_alpha   90.00
_cell.angle_beta   90.00
_cell.angle_gamma   90.00
#
_symmetry.space_group_name_H-M   'P 1'
#
loop_
_entity.id
_entity.type
_entity.pdbx_description
1 polymer ?
#
loop_
_entity_poly.entity_id
_entity_poly.type
_entity_poly.pdbx_seq_one_letter_code
_entity_poly.pdbx_strand_id
1 'polypeptide(L)'
;MAEEISPELIEKKKQYRLAMRNEYLKKFTSPDKPEGHIFDPAFQRFMSMKVTKIEHFRETPITILKGMFMFVIPLGCMLYYYKSRRDQKEALLRSGQVPYSKRLFKFQ
;
A
#
# COMPACT_ATOMS: atom_id res chain seq x y z
N MET A 1 7.69 -12.71 -25.30
CA MET A 1 9.02 -13.06 -25.80
C MET A 1 9.87 -13.43 -24.60
N ALA A 2 10.10 -14.72 -24.36
CA ALA A 2 11.07 -15.13 -23.36
C ALA A 2 12.44 -14.96 -24.04
N GLU A 3 13.22 -13.98 -23.59
CA GLU A 3 14.62 -13.87 -23.97
C GLU A 3 15.35 -15.14 -23.51
N GLU A 4 16.14 -15.75 -24.39
CA GLU A 4 16.98 -16.89 -24.02
C GLU A 4 18.01 -16.42 -23.00
N ILE A 5 17.82 -16.82 -21.74
CA ILE A 5 18.69 -16.43 -20.64
C ILE A 5 20.06 -17.06 -20.90
N SER A 6 21.10 -16.24 -21.03
CA SER A 6 22.44 -16.75 -21.28
C SER A 6 22.89 -17.70 -20.15
N PRO A 7 23.54 -18.83 -20.48
CA PRO A 7 23.95 -19.82 -19.49
C PRO A 7 24.89 -19.21 -18.43
N GLU A 8 25.73 -18.25 -18.84
CA GLU A 8 26.64 -17.52 -17.95
C GLU A 8 25.91 -16.76 -16.83
N LEU A 9 24.76 -16.13 -17.13
CA LEU A 9 23.99 -15.41 -16.12
C LEU A 9 23.36 -16.35 -15.09
N ILE A 10 22.97 -17.55 -15.53
CA ILE A 10 22.43 -18.60 -14.65
C ILE A 10 23.51 -19.07 -13.68
N GLU A 11 24.71 -19.33 -14.19
CA GLU A 11 25.86 -19.73 -13.38
C GLU A 11 26.24 -18.64 -12.37
N LYS A 12 26.32 -17.38 -12.81
CA LYS A 12 26.63 -16.26 -11.93
C LYS A 12 25.60 -16.11 -10.81
N LYS A 13 24.30 -16.24 -11.11
CA LYS A 13 23.22 -16.20 -10.11
C LYS A 13 23.31 -17.37 -9.12
N LYS A 14 23.67 -18.57 -9.61
CA LYS A 14 23.90 -19.75 -8.77
C LYS A 14 25.08 -19.52 -7.82
N GLN A 15 26.19 -18.97 -8.32
CA GLN A 15 27.36 -18.62 -7.52
C GLN A 15 27.01 -17.62 -6.42
N TYR A 16 26.29 -16.54 -6.73
CA TYR A 16 25.84 -15.57 -5.72
C TYR A 16 24.96 -16.20 -4.63
N ARG A 17 24.01 -17.08 -5.03
CA ARG A 17 23.14 -17.76 -4.08
C ARG A 17 23.94 -18.70 -3.16
N LEU A 18 24.91 -19.43 -3.71
CA LEU A 18 25.78 -20.29 -2.94
C LEU A 18 26.65 -19.49 -1.97
N ALA A 19 27.21 -18.36 -2.41
CA ALA A 19 28.00 -17.48 -1.55
C ALA A 19 27.18 -16.98 -0.34
N MET A 20 25.98 -16.43 -0.58
CA MET A 20 25.11 -15.95 0.51
C MET A 20 24.66 -17.07 1.45
N ARG A 21 24.37 -18.26 0.91
CA ARG A 21 24.02 -19.44 1.71
C ARG A 21 25.19 -19.86 2.60
N ASN A 22 26.41 -19.90 2.05
CA ASN A 22 27.60 -20.29 2.79
C ASN A 22 27.92 -19.30 3.91
N GLU A 23 27.76 -17.99 3.66
CA GLU A 23 27.88 -16.96 4.70
C GLU A 23 26.86 -17.16 5.83
N TYR A 24 25.59 -17.41 5.49
CA TYR A 24 24.55 -17.66 6.48
C TYR A 24 24.84 -18.93 7.31
N LEU A 25 25.17 -20.04 6.64
CA LEU A 25 25.50 -21.29 7.32
C LEU A 25 26.70 -21.11 8.25
N LYS A 26 27.76 -20.41 7.81
CA LYS A 26 28.94 -20.12 8.65
C LYS A 26 28.55 -19.38 9.94
N LYS A 27 27.68 -18.38 9.86
CA LYS A 27 27.19 -17.64 11.04
C LYS A 27 26.27 -18.51 11.91
N PHE A 28 25.42 -19.31 11.29
CA PHE A 28 24.42 -20.13 11.98
C PHE A 28 25.03 -21.31 12.75
N THR A 29 26.02 -21.98 12.16
CA THR A 29 26.69 -23.15 12.75
C THR A 29 27.87 -22.77 13.64
N SER A 30 28.26 -21.49 13.71
CA SER A 30 29.33 -21.06 14.61
C SER A 30 28.94 -21.29 16.09
N PRO A 31 29.86 -21.82 16.92
CA PRO A 31 29.60 -22.03 18.35
C PRO A 31 29.48 -20.70 19.11
N ASP A 32 30.28 -19.69 18.73
CA ASP A 32 30.30 -18.36 19.34
C ASP A 32 29.29 -17.39 18.71
N LYS A 33 28.07 -17.86 18.42
CA LYS A 33 27.03 -17.00 17.87
C LYS A 33 26.39 -16.15 18.98
N PRO A 34 26.11 -14.86 18.72
CA PRO A 34 25.35 -14.05 19.66
C PRO A 34 23.95 -14.65 19.85
N GLU A 35 23.42 -14.55 21.08
CA GLU A 35 22.06 -14.98 21.37
C GLU A 35 21.06 -14.15 20.54
N GLY A 36 20.14 -14.83 19.83
CA GLY A 36 19.08 -14.20 19.05
C GLY A 36 19.16 -14.44 17.54
N HIS A 37 18.69 -13.45 16.77
CA HIS A 37 18.55 -13.57 15.32
C HIS A 37 19.84 -13.17 14.58
N ILE A 38 20.18 -13.93 13.54
CA ILE A 38 21.28 -13.56 12.64
C ILE A 38 20.86 -12.34 11.85
N PHE A 39 21.66 -11.29 11.95
CA PHE A 39 21.43 -10.06 11.24
C PHE A 39 21.71 -10.20 9.74
N ASP A 40 20.69 -9.94 8.92
CA ASP A 40 20.82 -9.87 7.45
C ASP A 40 20.87 -8.40 6.97
N PRO A 41 22.00 -7.95 6.38
CA PRO A 41 22.10 -6.60 5.83
C PRO A 41 21.14 -6.35 4.66
N ALA A 42 20.76 -7.37 3.87
CA ALA A 42 19.82 -7.19 2.77
C ALA A 42 18.42 -6.83 3.29
N PHE A 43 17.96 -7.53 4.33
CA PHE A 43 16.72 -7.21 5.02
C PHE A 43 16.73 -5.79 5.63
N GLN A 44 17.82 -5.40 6.29
CA GLN A 44 17.92 -4.04 6.86
C GLN A 44 17.85 -2.97 5.76
N ARG A 45 18.54 -3.16 4.64
CA ARG A 45 18.49 -2.22 3.49
C ARG A 45 17.08 -2.10 2.91
N PHE A 46 16.35 -3.22 2.84
CA PHE A 46 14.96 -3.20 2.39
C PHE A 46 14.05 -2.43 3.37
N MET A 47 14.26 -2.60 4.67
CA MET A 47 13.52 -1.85 5.68
C MET A 47 13.88 -0.37 5.67
N SER A 48 15.16 -0.01 5.56
CA SER A 48 15.58 1.38 5.47
C SER A 48 14.99 2.06 4.24
N MET A 49 15.02 1.40 3.08
CA MET A 49 14.38 1.88 1.85
C MET A 49 12.87 2.14 2.04
N LYS A 50 12.17 1.33 2.85
CA LYS A 50 10.74 1.55 3.11
C LYS A 50 10.48 2.78 3.97
N VAL A 51 11.37 3.07 4.91
CA VAL A 51 11.25 4.22 5.82
C VAL A 51 11.62 5.52 5.09
N THR A 52 12.65 5.50 4.24
CA THR A 52 13.15 6.68 3.52
C THR A 52 12.40 7.00 2.21
N LYS A 53 11.18 6.45 2.03
CA LYS A 53 10.37 6.67 0.82
C LYS A 53 10.04 8.14 0.57
N ILE A 54 9.85 8.91 1.64
CA ILE A 54 9.47 10.33 1.54
C ILE A 54 10.64 11.16 1.01
N GLU A 55 11.86 10.88 1.45
CA GLU A 55 13.08 11.56 1.00
C GLU A 55 13.35 11.36 -0.50
N HIS A 56 12.93 10.22 -1.05
CA HIS A 56 13.12 9.85 -2.45
C HIS A 56 11.86 10.05 -3.31
N PHE A 57 10.84 10.71 -2.76
CA PHE A 57 9.61 10.98 -3.49
C PHE A 57 9.87 11.98 -4.63
N ARG A 58 9.24 11.75 -5.79
CA ARG A 58 9.27 12.66 -6.93
C ARG A 58 7.86 12.85 -7.49
N GLU A 59 7.51 14.10 -7.73
CA GLU A 59 6.24 14.56 -8.28
C GLU A 59 6.13 14.30 -9.79
N THR A 60 6.01 13.03 -10.17
CA THR A 60 5.69 12.64 -11.55
C THR A 60 4.19 12.76 -11.83
N PRO A 61 3.77 12.92 -13.10
CA PRO A 61 2.36 12.91 -13.47
C PRO A 61 1.62 11.64 -13.00
N ILE A 62 2.29 10.49 -13.05
CA ILE A 62 1.73 9.20 -12.60
C ILE A 62 1.51 9.18 -11.09
N THR A 63 2.45 9.69 -10.30
CA THR A 63 2.32 9.75 -8.83
C THR A 63 1.20 10.70 -8.42
N ILE A 64 1.05 11.83 -9.10
CA ILE A 64 -0.03 12.79 -8.83
C ILE A 64 -1.39 12.16 -9.16
N LEU A 65 -1.52 11.52 -10.32
CA LEU A 65 -2.75 10.84 -10.71
C LEU A 65 -3.15 9.75 -9.70
N LYS A 66 -2.19 8.97 -9.21
CA LYS A 66 -2.43 7.98 -8.13
C LYS A 66 -2.92 8.63 -6.85
N GLY A 67 -2.31 9.73 -6.43
CA GLY A 67 -2.75 10.49 -5.25
C GLY A 67 -4.17 11.04 -5.40
N MET A 68 -4.48 11.63 -6.55
CA MET A 68 -5.82 12.14 -6.85
C MET A 68 -6.87 11.03 -6.85
N PHE A 69 -6.57 9.89 -7.46
CA PHE A 69 -7.48 8.75 -7.47
C PHE A 69 -7.71 8.16 -6.07
N MET A 70 -6.68 8.13 -5.22
CA MET A 70 -6.77 7.56 -3.88
C MET A 70 -7.50 8.46 -2.88
N PHE A 71 -7.36 9.79 -2.98
CA PHE A 71 -7.90 10.72 -1.98
C PHE A 71 -9.04 11.59 -2.52
N VAL A 72 -8.83 12.27 -3.65
CA VAL A 72 -9.76 13.28 -4.14
C VAL A 72 -11.04 12.64 -4.66
N ILE A 73 -10.94 11.53 -5.39
CA ILE A 73 -12.11 10.87 -5.97
C ILE A 73 -13.02 10.27 -4.89
N PRO A 74 -12.54 9.44 -3.94
CA PRO A 74 -13.41 8.89 -2.90
C PRO A 74 -14.06 9.98 -2.04
N LEU A 75 -13.32 11.05 -1.73
CA LEU A 75 -13.86 12.18 -0.99
C LEU A 75 -14.96 12.89 -1.79
N GLY A 76 -14.71 13.20 -3.06
CA GLY A 76 -15.69 13.82 -3.95
C GLY A 76 -16.94 12.96 -4.12
N CYS A 77 -16.78 11.65 -4.30
CA CYS A 77 -17.90 10.69 -4.38
C CYS A 77 -18.72 10.65 -3.10
N MET A 78 -18.08 10.58 -1.93
CA MET A 78 -18.76 10.63 -0.63
C MET A 78 -19.57 11.92 -0.48
N LEU A 79 -18.95 13.07 -0.73
CA LEU A 79 -19.60 14.38 -0.61
C LEU A 79 -20.80 14.50 -1.56
N TYR A 80 -20.64 14.06 -2.81
CA TYR A 80 -21.72 14.06 -3.79
C TYR A 80 -22.86 13.13 -3.38
N TYR A 81 -22.54 11.91 -2.92
CA TYR A 81 -23.52 10.94 -2.44
C TYR A 81 -24.35 11.50 -1.28
N TYR A 82 -23.69 12.05 -0.25
CA TYR A 82 -24.40 12.63 0.89
C TYR A 82 -25.25 13.83 0.49
N LYS A 83 -24.72 14.72 -0.36
CA LYS A 83 -25.48 15.87 -0.85
C LYS A 83 -26.74 15.43 -1.60
N SER A 84 -26.60 14.54 -2.58
CA SER A 84 -27.72 14.04 -3.38
C SER A 84 -28.80 13.39 -2.50
N ARG A 85 -28.40 12.60 -1.51
CA ARG A 85 -29.34 11.95 -0.57
C ARG A 85 -30.07 12.96 0.31
N ARG A 86 -29.39 14.02 0.76
CA ARG A 86 -30.00 15.11 1.52
C ARG A 86 -31.00 15.88 0.68
N ASP A 87 -30.62 16.28 -0.52
CA ASP A 87 -31.48 17.04 -1.43
C ASP A 87 -32.74 16.25 -1.81
N GLN A 88 -32.59 14.95 -2.12
CA GLN A 88 -33.71 14.05 -2.38
C GLN A 88 -34.64 13.93 -1.16
N LYS A 89 -34.07 13.74 0.04
CA LYS A 89 -34.86 13.63 1.27
C LYS A 89 -35.63 14.93 1.54
N GLU A 90 -35.00 16.08 1.39
CA GLU A 90 -35.66 17.38 1.56
C GLU A 90 -36.76 17.61 0.53
N ALA A 91 -36.53 17.23 -0.74
CA ALA A 91 -37.54 17.34 -1.79
C ALA A 91 -38.79 16.50 -1.47
N LEU A 92 -38.61 15.27 -1.00
CA LEU A 92 -39.70 14.37 -0.57
C LEU A 92 -40.47 14.90 0.65
N LEU A 93 -39.78 15.59 1.56
CA LEU A 93 -40.40 16.24 2.72
C LEU A 93 -41.21 17.47 2.31
N ARG A 94 -40.67 18.31 1.40
CA ARG A 94 -41.34 19.52 0.90
C ARG A 94 -42.56 19.20 0.03
N SER A 95 -42.49 18.15 -0.79
CA SER A 95 -43.61 17.70 -1.63
C SER A 95 -44.73 17.00 -0.85
N GLY A 96 -44.55 16.73 0.44
CA GLY A 96 -45.54 16.05 1.28
C GLY A 96 -45.66 14.54 1.02
N GLN A 97 -44.83 13.96 0.16
CA GLN A 97 -44.85 12.52 -0.14
C GLN A 97 -44.49 11.65 1.08
N VAL A 98 -43.73 12.20 2.04
CA VAL A 98 -43.40 11.50 3.28
C VAL A 98 -44.38 11.88 4.39
N PRO A 99 -45.19 10.92 4.90
CA PRO A 99 -46.15 11.19 5.97
C PRO A 99 -45.43 11.57 7.26
N TYR A 100 -46.05 12.44 8.04
CA TYR A 100 -45.47 13.02 9.26
C TYR A 100 -45.07 11.95 10.31
N SER A 101 -45.74 10.80 10.32
CA SER A 101 -45.42 9.65 11.19
C SER A 101 -44.10 8.95 10.87
N LYS A 102 -43.63 9.03 9.62
CA LYS A 102 -42.40 8.35 9.14
C LYS A 102 -41.17 9.25 9.09
N ARG A 103 -41.26 10.49 9.60
CA ARG A 103 -40.13 11.42 9.62
C ARG A 103 -39.18 11.07 10.77
N LEU A 104 -37.90 10.87 10.45
CA LEU A 104 -36.84 10.72 11.44
C LEU A 104 -36.61 12.07 12.15
N PHE A 105 -36.36 12.05 13.47
CA PHE A 105 -36.12 13.23 14.32
C PHE A 105 -37.30 14.21 14.44
N LYS A 106 -38.48 13.68 14.78
CA LYS A 106 -39.73 14.45 14.89
C LYS A 106 -39.77 15.40 16.10
N PHE A 107 -39.07 15.05 17.18
CA PHE A 107 -39.19 15.67 18.51
C PHE A 107 -37.84 16.02 19.14
N GLN A 108 -36.78 16.05 18.34
CA GLN A 108 -35.42 16.35 18.78
C GLN A 108 -35.01 17.74 18.30
#